data_AF-R4X168-F1
#
_entry.id   AF-R4X168-F1
#
_cell.length_a   1.000
_cell.length_b   1.000
_cell.length_c   1.000
_cell.angle_alpha   90.00
_cell.angle_beta   90.00
_cell.angle_gamma   90.00
#
_symmetry.space_group_name_H-M   'P 1'
#
loop_
_entity.id
_entity.type
_entity.pdbx_description
1 polymer ?
#
loop_
_entity_poly.entity_id
_entity_poly.type
_entity_poly.pdbx_seq_one_letter_code
_entity_poly.pdbx_strand_id
1 'polypeptide(L)'
;MAEALFSALGKGRFQAFSAGSHPSGTINPFAVERCEAPDYDTAGLRSKSWDEFGKPDAPQMDFVITGCDQAAGEVCTIWPGKPITAHWGFEDPAAFIGTDDEQH
;
A
#
# COMPACT_ATOMS: atom_id res chain seq x y z
N MET A 1 1.77 0.89 -5.83
CA MET A 1 3.22 0.82 -6.03
C MET A 1 3.92 -0.06 -5.00
N ALA A 2 3.87 0.26 -3.70
CA ALA A 2 4.61 -0.49 -2.67
C ALA A 2 4.33 -2.02 -2.70
N GLU A 3 3.07 -2.45 -2.84
CA GLU A 3 2.69 -3.87 -2.96
C GLU A 3 3.42 -4.59 -4.10
N ALA A 4 3.46 -4.00 -5.30
CA ALA A 4 4.14 -4.56 -6.46
C ALA A 4 5.67 -4.61 -6.25
N LEU A 5 6.25 -3.52 -5.72
CA LEU A 5 7.68 -3.44 -5.44
C LEU A 5 8.14 -4.49 -4.42
N PHE A 6 7.44 -4.61 -3.29
CA PHE A 6 7.79 -5.61 -2.26
C PHE A 6 7.59 -7.04 -2.76
N SER A 7 6.58 -7.29 -3.59
CA SER A 7 6.37 -8.60 -4.22
C SER A 7 7.54 -8.95 -5.15
N ALA A 8 7.96 -8.01 -6.00
CA ALA A 8 9.07 -8.20 -6.93
C ALA A 8 10.42 -8.40 -6.21
N LEU A 9 10.74 -7.51 -5.25
CA LEU A 9 11.99 -7.59 -4.48
C LEU A 9 12.02 -8.77 -3.50
N GLY A 10 10.85 -9.17 -3.01
CA GLY A 10 10.69 -10.27 -2.07
C GLY A 10 11.03 -11.63 -2.68
N LYS A 11 10.90 -11.79 -4.00
CA LYS A 11 11.18 -13.04 -4.74
C LYS A 11 10.49 -14.26 -4.11
N GLY A 12 9.21 -14.11 -3.75
CA GLY A 12 8.39 -15.15 -3.12
C GLY A 12 8.63 -15.38 -1.62
N ARG A 13 9.55 -14.62 -1.00
CA ARG A 13 9.76 -14.69 0.47
C ARG A 13 8.76 -13.86 1.26
N PHE A 14 8.12 -12.90 0.60
CA PHE A 14 7.11 -12.05 1.17
C PHE A 14 5.86 -12.11 0.30
N GLN A 15 4.71 -12.14 0.97
CA GLN A 15 3.43 -11.86 0.34
C GLN A 15 3.05 -10.42 0.70
N ALA A 16 3.16 -9.51 -0.27
CA ALA A 16 2.89 -8.11 -0.03
C ALA A 16 1.41 -7.79 -0.28
N PHE A 17 0.89 -6.85 0.50
CA PHE A 17 -0.45 -6.29 0.34
C PHE A 17 -0.38 -4.79 0.57
N SER A 18 -1.25 -4.02 -0.09
CA SER A 18 -1.48 -2.61 0.18
C SER A 18 -2.94 -2.35 0.49
N ALA A 19 -3.18 -1.34 1.33
CA ALA A 19 -4.50 -0.89 1.73
C ALA A 19 -4.43 0.56 2.22
N GLY A 20 -5.55 1.28 2.15
CA GLY A 20 -5.69 2.63 2.71
C GLY A 20 -6.76 2.68 3.79
N SER A 21 -6.69 3.71 4.65
CA SER A 21 -7.75 4.02 5.60
C SER A 21 -9.02 4.51 4.91
N HIS A 22 -8.83 5.33 3.87
CA HIS A 22 -9.89 5.90 3.05
C HIS A 22 -9.62 5.56 1.58
N PRO A 23 -9.85 4.30 1.14
CA PRO A 23 -9.58 3.91 -0.25
C PRO A 23 -10.53 4.64 -1.21
N SER A 24 -9.99 5.22 -2.29
CA SER A 24 -10.77 5.86 -3.36
C SER A 24 -11.58 4.85 -4.19
N GLY A 25 -11.26 3.56 -4.09
CA GLY A 25 -11.87 2.47 -4.86
C GLY A 25 -11.29 2.32 -6.27
N THR A 26 -10.49 3.29 -6.71
CA THR A 26 -9.77 3.27 -8.00
C THR A 26 -8.27 3.28 -7.76
N ILE A 27 -7.53 2.55 -8.60
CA ILE A 27 -6.06 2.59 -8.57
C ILE A 27 -5.61 3.82 -9.34
N ASN A 28 -4.63 4.56 -8.82
CA ASN A 28 -4.01 5.67 -9.54
C ASN A 28 -3.34 5.13 -10.83
N PRO A 29 -3.73 5.57 -12.03
CA PRO A 29 -3.14 5.08 -13.29
C PRO A 29 -1.63 5.29 -13.37
N PHE A 30 -1.10 6.41 -12.88
CA PHE A 30 0.34 6.68 -12.86
C PHE A 30 1.11 5.70 -11.98
N ALA A 31 0.48 5.24 -10.90
CA ALA A 31 1.07 4.21 -10.04
C ALA A 31 1.12 2.83 -10.73
N VAL A 32 0.19 2.54 -11.63
CA VAL A 32 0.21 1.30 -12.44
C VAL A 32 1.30 1.41 -13.49
N GLU A 33 1.34 2.50 -14.25
CA GLU A 33 2.34 2.74 -15.29
C GLU A 33 3.78 2.64 -14.75
N ARG A 34 4.04 3.22 -13.57
CA ARG A 34 5.34 3.12 -12.89
C ARG A 34 5.70 1.72 -12.43
N CYS A 35 4.72 0.86 -12.16
CA CYS A 35 4.98 -0.54 -11.81
C CYS A 35 5.16 -1.41 -13.06
N GLU A 36 4.49 -1.09 -14.17
CA GLU A 36 4.64 -1.81 -15.43
C GLU A 36 5.98 -1.52 -16.12
N ALA A 37 6.51 -0.29 -16.01
CA ALA A 37 7.80 0.09 -16.60
C ALA A 37 8.98 -0.84 -16.18
N PRO A 38 9.14 -1.23 -14.90
CA PRO A 38 10.14 -2.22 -14.47
C PRO A 38 9.65 -3.69 -14.54
N ASP A 39 8.54 -3.99 -15.23
CA ASP A 39 7.96 -5.33 -15.38
C ASP A 39 7.49 -5.95 -14.05
N TYR A 40 6.92 -5.14 -13.15
CA TYR A 40 6.28 -5.67 -11.94
C TYR A 40 4.88 -6.16 -12.24
N ASP A 41 4.51 -7.28 -11.61
CA ASP A 41 3.16 -7.81 -11.70
C ASP A 41 2.15 -6.84 -11.08
N THR A 42 1.28 -6.29 -11.92
CA THR A 42 0.16 -5.43 -11.53
C THR A 42 -1.17 -6.18 -11.54
N ALA A 43 -1.19 -7.43 -11.98
CA ALA A 43 -2.38 -8.25 -12.09
C ALA A 43 -2.90 -8.62 -10.69
N GLY A 44 -3.92 -7.90 -10.23
CA GLY A 44 -4.55 -8.11 -8.92
C GLY A 44 -4.33 -6.97 -7.92
N LEU A 45 -3.59 -5.92 -8.31
CA LEU A 45 -3.62 -4.67 -7.56
C LEU A 45 -5.06 -4.14 -7.52
N ARG A 46 -5.47 -3.63 -6.36
CA ARG A 46 -6.77 -2.97 -6.18
C ARG A 46 -6.71 -1.99 -5.01
N SER A 47 -7.50 -0.92 -5.11
CA SER A 47 -7.74 -0.03 -3.97
C SER A 47 -8.67 -0.73 -2.98
N LYS A 48 -8.20 -0.94 -1.74
CA LYS A 48 -8.91 -1.70 -0.70
C LYS A 48 -8.77 -1.04 0.67
N SER A 49 -9.77 -1.24 1.54
CA SER A 49 -9.68 -0.74 2.92
C SER A 49 -8.76 -1.66 3.73
N TRP A 50 -8.00 -1.08 4.65
CA TRP A 50 -7.22 -1.87 5.59
C TRP A 50 -8.08 -2.69 6.56
N ASP A 51 -9.38 -2.39 6.67
CA ASP A 51 -10.30 -3.11 7.56
C ASP A 51 -10.48 -4.56 7.13
N GLU A 52 -10.26 -4.83 5.84
CA GLU A 52 -10.25 -6.18 5.29
C GLU A 52 -9.20 -7.08 5.95
N PHE A 53 -8.09 -6.49 6.43
CA PHE A 53 -7.00 -7.20 7.08
C PHE A 53 -7.17 -7.34 8.60
N GLY A 54 -8.18 -6.69 9.17
CA GLY A 54 -8.58 -6.86 10.57
C GLY A 54 -9.58 -8.01 10.79
N LYS A 55 -10.06 -8.65 9.72
CA LYS A 55 -11.08 -9.70 9.81
C LYS A 55 -10.50 -11.05 10.27
N PRO A 56 -11.29 -11.93 10.91
CA PRO A 56 -10.81 -13.22 11.40
C PRO A 56 -10.26 -14.16 10.33
N ASP A 57 -10.74 -14.03 9.08
CA ASP A 57 -10.36 -14.81 7.90
C ASP A 57 -9.27 -14.13 7.06
N ALA A 58 -8.79 -12.96 7.48
CA ALA A 58 -7.79 -12.22 6.74
C ALA A 58 -6.40 -12.87 6.86
N PRO A 59 -5.51 -12.64 5.87
CA PRO A 59 -4.13 -13.05 5.99
C PRO A 59 -3.48 -12.44 7.23
N GLN A 60 -2.68 -13.24 7.95
CA GLN A 60 -1.94 -12.74 9.10
C GLN A 60 -0.81 -11.83 8.63
N MET A 61 -0.76 -10.61 9.18
CA MET A 61 0.32 -9.67 8.89
C MET A 61 1.48 -9.92 9.87
N ASP A 62 2.70 -10.05 9.34
CA ASP A 62 3.94 -10.07 10.15
C ASP A 62 4.52 -8.65 10.30
N PHE A 63 4.39 -7.84 9.25
CA PHE A 63 4.90 -6.47 9.17
C PHE A 63 3.83 -5.52 8.65
N VAL A 64 3.70 -4.37 9.29
CA VAL A 64 2.84 -3.27 8.82
C VAL A 64 3.70 -2.03 8.65
N ILE A 65 3.73 -1.47 7.43
CA ILE A 65 4.48 -0.25 7.11
C ILE A 65 3.48 0.84 6.76
N THR A 66 3.43 1.92 7.53
CA THR A 66 2.59 3.09 7.24
C THR A 66 3.38 4.12 6.43
N GLY A 67 2.78 4.58 5.33
CA GLY A 67 3.45 5.46 4.37
C GLY A 67 3.11 6.95 4.48
N CYS A 68 1.86 7.25 4.83
CA CYS A 68 1.38 8.60 5.02
C CYS A 68 1.27 8.90 6.53
N ASP A 69 1.61 10.12 6.95
CA ASP A 69 1.44 10.58 8.33
C ASP A 69 -0.01 10.42 8.80
N GLN A 70 -0.99 10.59 7.90
CA GLN A 70 -2.40 10.39 8.21
C GLN A 70 -2.67 8.92 8.58
N ALA A 71 -2.08 7.97 7.85
CA ALA A 71 -2.17 6.54 8.16
C ALA A 71 -1.40 6.15 9.44
N ALA A 72 -0.37 6.91 9.82
CA ALA A 72 0.38 6.70 11.07
C ALA A 72 -0.33 7.27 12.30
N GLY A 73 -1.10 8.35 12.13
CA GLY A 73 -1.84 9.04 13.21
C GLY A 73 -3.29 8.57 13.40
N GLU A 74 -3.86 7.83 12.45
CA GLU A 74 -5.20 7.26 12.57
C GLU A 74 -5.25 6.08 13.56
N VAL A 75 -6.40 5.91 14.22
CA VAL A 75 -6.62 4.86 15.23
C VAL A 75 -6.37 3.51 14.58
N CYS A 76 -5.27 2.86 14.99
CA CYS A 76 -4.84 1.59 14.44
C CYS A 76 -5.96 0.55 14.60
N THR A 77 -6.42 0.01 13.47
CA THR A 77 -7.17 -1.24 13.42
C THR A 77 -6.43 -2.29 14.26
N ILE A 78 -7.16 -3.05 15.07
CA ILE A 78 -6.57 -4.14 15.87
C ILE A 78 -6.08 -5.19 14.88
N TRP A 79 -4.77 -5.23 14.66
CA TRP A 79 -4.13 -6.23 13.81
C TRP A 79 -4.09 -7.58 14.54
N PRO A 80 -4.71 -8.64 14.00
CA PRO A 80 -4.54 -9.98 14.53
C PRO A 80 -3.05 -10.37 14.52
N GLY A 81 -2.57 -10.98 15.61
CA GLY A 81 -1.19 -11.48 15.69
C GLY A 81 -0.13 -10.45 16.12
N LYS A 82 -0.47 -9.17 16.29
CA LYS A 82 0.46 -8.10 16.73
C LYS A 82 1.72 -7.98 15.83
N PRO A 83 1.57 -7.58 14.56
CA PRO A 83 2.68 -7.38 13.63
C PRO A 83 3.68 -6.35 14.15
N ILE A 84 4.91 -6.43 13.62
CA ILE A 84 5.91 -5.37 13.78
C ILE A 84 5.49 -4.19 12.91
N THR A 85 5.28 -3.03 13.54
CA THR A 85 4.88 -1.80 12.83
C THR A 85 6.08 -0.89 12.62
N ALA A 86 6.25 -0.40 11.39
CA ALA A 86 7.20 0.65 11.04
C ALA A 86 6.48 1.79 10.32
N HIS A 87 7.03 2.99 10.43
CA HIS A 87 6.54 4.15 9.69
C HIS A 87 7.64 4.64 8.74
N TRP A 88 7.30 4.71 7.46
CA TRP A 88 8.16 5.29 6.42
C TRP A 88 7.41 6.45 5.80
N GLY A 89 7.61 7.65 6.35
CA GLY A 89 7.01 8.85 5.81
C GLY A 89 7.49 9.11 4.38
N PHE A 90 6.57 9.13 3.44
CA PHE A 90 6.76 9.67 2.10
C PHE A 90 5.61 10.62 1.79
N GLU A 91 5.90 11.70 1.07
CA GLU A 91 4.85 12.60 0.59
C GLU A 91 3.89 11.83 -0.32
N ASP A 92 2.59 11.92 -0.05
CA ASP A 92 1.58 11.22 -0.83
C ASP A 92 1.51 11.84 -2.24
N PRO A 93 1.92 11.12 -3.30
CA PRO A 93 1.88 11.66 -4.66
C PRO A 93 0.44 11.90 -5.14
N ALA A 94 -0.58 11.31 -4.50
CA ALA A 94 -1.99 11.59 -4.80
C ALA A 94 -2.50 12.88 -4.12
N ALA A 95 -1.81 13.38 -3.09
CA ALA A 95 -2.10 14.66 -2.46
C ALA A 95 -1.37 15.85 -3.13
N PHE A 96 -0.49 15.57 -4.09
CA PHE A 96 0.20 16.58 -4.88
C PHE A 96 -0.80 17.38 -5.72
N ILE A 97 -0.84 18.71 -5.53
CA ILE A 97 -1.60 19.65 -6.35
C ILE A 97 -0.60 20.37 -7.25
N GLY A 98 -0.37 19.84 -8.45
CA GLY A 98 0.48 20.43 -9.48
C GLY A 98 0.06 19.96 -10.87
N THR A 99 0.79 20.37 -11.91
CA THR A 99 0.47 19.94 -13.29
C THR A 99 0.86 18.47 -13.50
N ASP A 100 0.20 17.75 -14.43
CA ASP A 100 0.51 16.33 -14.72
C ASP A 100 2.01 16.10 -15.02
N ASP A 101 2.69 17.11 -15.58
CA ASP A 101 4.14 17.12 -15.88
C ASP A 101 5.04 17.15 -14.63
N GLU A 102 4.50 17.48 -13.46
CA GLU A 102 5.23 17.53 -12.18
C GLU A 102 4.92 16.32 -11.30
N GLN A 103 3.96 15.48 -11.67
CA GLN A 103 3.58 14.27 -10.93
C GLN A 103 4.49 13.06 -11.25
N HIS A 104 5.78 13.35 -11.50
CA HIS A 104 6.80 12.39 -11.94
C HIS A 104 7.69 11.81 -10.83
#